data_AF-A0A068VPC0-F1
#
_entry.id   AF-A0A068VPC0-F1
#
_cell.length_a   1.000
_cell.length_b   1.000
_cell.length_c   1.000
_cell.angle_alpha   90.00
_cell.angle_beta   90.00
_cell.angle_gamma   90.00
#
_symmetry.space_group_name_H-M   'P 1'
#
loop_
_entity.id
_entity.type
_entity.pdbx_description
1 polymer ?
#
loop_
_entity_poly.entity_id
_entity_poly.type
_entity_poly.pdbx_seq_one_letter_code
_entity_poly.pdbx_strand_id
1 'polypeptide(L)'
;MSVTVVVIFAGYSEPMKRVISSNEGLCRRVTKFFPFNDFSSEDLAKILHLKMTNQVESSWLYGFKLHPSCSKETTEKQRREMNGGLVDPMLVNARENLDLRLSFDCIDTDELLTLRLEDLEAGLVLLSQ
;
A
#
# COMPACT_ATOMS: atom_id res chain seq x y z
N MET A 1 -35.40 -24.89 3.75
CA MET A 1 -34.95 -23.50 3.52
C MET A 1 -33.93 -23.53 2.40
N SER A 2 -34.10 -22.77 1.32
CA SER A 2 -33.06 -22.59 0.30
C SER A 2 -32.11 -21.48 0.74
N VAL A 3 -30.83 -21.78 0.85
CA VAL A 3 -29.79 -20.77 1.04
C VAL A 3 -29.32 -20.30 -0.34
N THR A 4 -29.37 -19.00 -0.59
CA THR A 4 -28.80 -18.38 -1.79
C THR A 4 -27.36 -17.99 -1.51
N VAL A 5 -26.42 -18.47 -2.32
CA VAL A 5 -25.00 -18.16 -2.22
C VAL A 5 -24.61 -17.18 -3.32
N VAL A 6 -23.85 -16.14 -2.96
CA VAL A 6 -23.18 -15.24 -3.90
C VAL A 6 -21.68 -15.53 -3.83
N VAL A 7 -21.03 -15.63 -4.99
CA VAL A 7 -19.59 -15.87 -5.11
C VAL A 7 -18.95 -14.65 -5.76
N ILE A 8 -17.91 -14.10 -5.13
CA ILE A 8 -17.13 -12.96 -5.64
C ILE A 8 -15.72 -13.47 -5.97
N PHE A 9 -15.30 -13.25 -7.21
CA PHE A 9 -13.92 -13.49 -7.65
C PHE A 9 -13.16 -12.16 -7.60
N ALA A 10 -12.00 -12.15 -6.97
CA ALA A 10 -11.17 -10.96 -6.82
C ALA A 10 -9.70 -11.30 -7.11
N GLY A 11 -9.01 -10.40 -7.82
CA GLY A 11 -7.62 -10.58 -8.21
C GLY A 11 -7.27 -9.68 -9.40
N TYR A 12 -6.00 -9.73 -9.82
CA TYR A 12 -5.51 -8.94 -10.95
C TYR A 12 -6.22 -9.31 -12.25
N SER A 13 -6.49 -8.30 -13.08
CA SER A 13 -7.36 -8.41 -14.26
C SER A 13 -6.95 -9.53 -15.21
N GLU A 14 -5.69 -9.58 -15.64
CA GLU A 14 -5.22 -10.60 -16.60
C GLU A 14 -5.22 -12.03 -16.04
N PRO A 15 -4.68 -12.31 -14.83
CA PRO A 15 -4.85 -13.62 -14.20
C PRO A 15 -6.33 -14.01 -14.03
N MET A 16 -7.20 -13.07 -13.66
CA MET A 16 -8.63 -13.38 -13.44
C MET A 16 -9.34 -13.73 -14.75
N LYS A 17 -9.04 -13.03 -15.85
CA LYS A 17 -9.55 -13.39 -17.18
C LYS A 17 -9.20 -14.84 -17.53
N ARG A 18 -7.96 -15.28 -17.27
CA ARG A 18 -7.53 -16.67 -17.50
C ARG A 18 -8.27 -17.68 -16.62
N VAL A 19 -8.50 -17.35 -15.34
CA VAL A 19 -9.27 -18.20 -14.42
C VAL A 19 -10.71 -18.36 -14.92
N ILE A 20 -11.38 -17.26 -15.27
CA ILE A 20 -12.78 -17.31 -15.75
C ILE A 20 -12.86 -18.07 -17.07
N SER A 21 -11.93 -17.86 -18.00
CA SER A 21 -11.90 -18.55 -19.29
C SER A 21 -11.46 -20.01 -19.23
N SER A 22 -10.95 -20.49 -18.10
CA SER A 22 -10.46 -21.87 -17.96
C SER A 22 -11.57 -22.92 -18.01
N ASN A 23 -12.82 -22.53 -17.73
CA ASN A 23 -13.96 -23.43 -17.71
C ASN A 23 -15.22 -22.70 -18.22
N GLU A 24 -15.87 -23.26 -19.24
CA GLU A 24 -17.07 -22.68 -19.85
C GLU A 24 -18.21 -22.44 -18.83
N GLY A 25 -18.33 -23.30 -17.83
CA GLY A 25 -19.29 -23.16 -16.73
C GLY A 25 -19.03 -21.94 -15.84
N LEU A 26 -17.76 -21.55 -15.64
CA LEU A 26 -17.42 -20.33 -14.93
C LEU A 26 -17.76 -19.09 -15.77
N CYS A 27 -17.38 -19.07 -17.05
CA CYS A 27 -17.75 -18.00 -17.98
C CYS A 27 -19.26 -17.70 -17.99
N ARG A 28 -20.10 -18.75 -17.97
CA ARG A 28 -21.56 -18.59 -17.98
C ARG A 28 -22.13 -18.06 -16.66
N ARG A 29 -21.48 -18.33 -15.52
CA ARG A 29 -21.95 -17.94 -14.18
C ARG A 29 -21.42 -16.58 -13.73
N VAL A 30 -20.23 -16.19 -14.19
CA VAL A 30 -19.62 -14.89 -13.88
C VAL A 30 -19.99 -13.89 -14.97
N THR A 31 -21.11 -13.19 -14.76
CA THR A 31 -21.70 -12.28 -15.76
C THR A 31 -21.50 -10.79 -15.43
N LYS A 32 -20.99 -10.48 -14.23
CA LYS A 32 -20.75 -9.12 -13.75
C LYS A 32 -19.27 -8.94 -13.47
N PHE A 33 -18.69 -7.92 -14.11
CA PHE A 33 -17.28 -7.58 -13.98
C PHE A 33 -17.17 -6.13 -13.52
N PHE A 34 -16.34 -5.91 -12.51
CA PHE A 34 -16.07 -4.59 -11.95
C PHE A 34 -14.56 -4.35 -12.05
N PRO A 35 -14.08 -3.67 -13.11
CA PRO A 35 -12.66 -3.34 -13.22
C PRO A 35 -12.30 -2.24 -12.23
N PHE A 36 -11.17 -2.39 -11.54
CA PHE A 36 -10.55 -1.37 -10.71
C PHE A 36 -9.26 -0.94 -11.38
N ASN A 37 -9.09 0.36 -11.58
CA ASN A 37 -7.86 0.91 -12.13
C ASN A 37 -6.76 0.88 -11.06
N ASP A 38 -5.50 0.82 -11.52
CA ASP A 38 -4.37 1.01 -10.62
C ASP A 38 -4.44 2.42 -10.00
N PHE A 39 -4.05 2.53 -8.73
CA PHE A 39 -3.98 3.81 -8.05
C PHE A 39 -2.97 4.72 -8.76
N SER A 40 -3.22 6.02 -8.78
CA SER A 40 -2.24 7.03 -9.17
C SER A 40 -1.24 7.31 -8.03
N SER A 41 -0.18 8.07 -8.29
CA SER A 41 0.71 8.58 -7.20
C SER A 41 -0.11 9.33 -6.15
N GLU A 42 -1.08 10.15 -6.58
CA GLU A 42 -1.95 10.93 -5.70
C GLU A 42 -2.84 10.04 -4.82
N ASP A 43 -3.42 8.98 -5.39
CA ASP A 43 -4.24 8.04 -4.63
C ASP A 43 -3.41 7.30 -3.59
N LEU A 44 -2.18 6.90 -3.93
CA LEU A 44 -1.27 6.27 -2.98
C LEU A 44 -0.80 7.25 -1.89
N ALA A 45 -0.66 8.55 -2.19
CA ALA A 45 -0.41 9.58 -1.19
C ALA A 45 -1.61 9.71 -0.23
N LYS A 46 -2.84 9.68 -0.74
CA LYS A 46 -4.05 9.67 0.10
C LYS A 46 -4.10 8.44 1.01
N ILE A 47 -3.80 7.26 0.48
CA ILE A 47 -3.74 6.02 1.27
C ILE A 47 -2.66 6.10 2.36
N LEU A 48 -1.48 6.63 2.02
CA LEU A 48 -0.39 6.88 2.96
C LEU A 48 -0.87 7.77 4.13
N HIS A 49 -1.46 8.93 3.84
CA HIS A 49 -1.98 9.82 4.88
C HIS A 49 -3.09 9.17 5.70
N LEU A 50 -4.01 8.44 5.06
CA LEU A 50 -5.08 7.72 5.77
C LEU A 50 -4.53 6.66 6.72
N LYS A 51 -3.51 5.89 6.32
CA LYS A 51 -2.85 4.89 7.18
C LYS A 51 -2.13 5.54 8.36
N MET A 52 -1.47 6.66 8.12
CA MET A 52 -0.75 7.38 9.18
C MET A 52 -1.67 8.17 10.10
N THR A 53 -2.91 8.47 9.68
CA THR A 53 -3.91 9.14 10.53
C THR A 53 -4.75 8.12 11.32
N ASN A 54 -5.09 6.99 10.70
CA ASN A 54 -5.96 5.95 11.29
C ASN A 54 -5.15 4.75 11.78
N GLN A 55 -4.17 5.00 12.64
CA GLN A 55 -3.33 3.96 13.19
C GLN A 55 -4.09 3.14 14.23
N VAL A 56 -3.78 1.85 14.30
CA VAL A 56 -4.23 0.95 15.37
C VAL A 56 -3.07 0.72 16.34
N GLU A 57 -3.35 0.53 17.63
CA GLU A 57 -2.31 0.33 18.67
C GLU A 57 -1.39 -0.86 18.38
N SER A 58 -1.89 -1.89 17.69
CA SER A 58 -1.10 -3.05 17.29
C SER A 58 -0.19 -2.81 16.08
N SER A 59 -0.24 -1.62 15.46
CA SER A 59 0.58 -1.28 14.30
C SER A 59 2.01 -0.98 14.70
N TRP A 60 2.97 -1.45 13.91
CA TRP A 60 4.37 -1.07 14.04
C TRP A 60 4.63 0.42 13.80
N LEU A 61 3.65 1.16 13.28
CA LEU A 61 3.72 2.59 13.04
C LEU A 61 2.95 3.39 14.09
N TYR A 62 2.40 2.74 15.13
CA TYR A 62 1.64 3.43 16.15
C TYR A 62 2.48 4.50 16.86
N GLY A 63 1.97 5.73 16.89
CA GLY A 63 2.63 6.88 17.50
C GLY A 63 3.61 7.63 16.58
N PHE A 64 3.94 7.06 15.41
CA PHE A 64 4.73 7.78 14.40
C PHE A 64 3.86 8.78 13.64
N LYS A 65 4.48 9.84 13.15
CA LYS A 65 3.82 10.86 12.33
C LYS A 65 4.57 11.11 11.03
N LEU A 66 3.84 11.56 10.02
CA LEU A 66 4.45 12.07 8.79
C LEU A 66 4.76 13.54 8.94
N HIS A 67 5.94 13.94 8.47
CA HIS A 67 6.23 15.35 8.26
C HIS A 67 5.23 15.95 7.23
N PRO A 68 4.73 17.19 7.42
CA PRO A 68 3.73 17.78 6.53
C PRO A 68 4.15 17.90 5.06
N SER A 69 5.46 17.94 4.80
CA SER A 69 6.01 18.02 3.44
C SER A 69 6.14 16.67 2.74
N CYS A 70 5.72 15.56 3.37
CA CYS A 70 5.79 14.24 2.77
C CYS A 70 4.75 14.11 1.64
N SER A 71 5.15 14.49 0.43
CA SER A 71 4.42 14.22 -0.81
C SER A 71 5.06 13.02 -1.52
N LYS A 72 4.23 12.11 -2.04
CA LYS A 72 4.71 10.86 -2.63
C LYS A 72 4.73 10.93 -4.16
N GLU A 73 5.90 10.72 -4.75
CA GLU A 73 6.02 10.32 -6.15
C GLU A 73 6.30 8.82 -6.24
N THR A 74 5.60 8.15 -7.17
CA THR A 74 5.82 6.72 -7.46
C THR A 74 6.06 6.54 -8.94
N THR A 75 6.76 5.47 -9.29
CA THR A 75 6.92 5.06 -10.69
C THR A 75 5.72 4.24 -11.14
N GLU A 76 5.43 4.24 -12.44
CA GLU A 76 4.38 3.39 -13.01
C GLU A 76 4.64 1.89 -12.77
N LYS A 77 5.91 1.47 -12.83
CA LYS A 77 6.31 0.09 -12.54
C LYS A 77 5.87 -0.34 -11.13
N GLN A 78 6.21 0.45 -10.11
CA GLN A 78 5.84 0.17 -8.72
C GLN A 78 4.31 0.09 -8.55
N ARG A 79 3.56 1.01 -9.17
CA ARG A 79 2.09 1.02 -9.09
C ARG A 79 1.46 -0.20 -9.75
N ARG A 80 1.99 -0.64 -10.90
CA ARG A 80 1.50 -1.83 -11.59
C ARG A 80 1.79 -3.13 -10.82
N GLU A 81 2.93 -3.19 -10.14
CA GLU A 81 3.38 -4.42 -9.44
C GLU A 81 2.78 -4.55 -8.04
N MET A 82 2.65 -3.45 -7.31
CA MET A 82 2.25 -3.47 -5.89
C MET A 82 0.96 -2.71 -5.60
N ASN A 83 0.56 -1.78 -6.48
CA ASN A 83 -0.63 -0.95 -6.36
C ASN A 83 -0.81 -0.40 -4.93
N GLY A 84 -1.98 -0.56 -4.31
CA GLY A 84 -2.24 -0.12 -2.93
C GLY A 84 -1.36 -0.83 -1.89
N GLY A 85 -0.91 -2.05 -2.19
CA GLY A 85 0.01 -2.82 -1.36
C GLY A 85 1.42 -2.24 -1.30
N LEU A 86 1.75 -1.22 -2.09
CA LEU A 86 3.04 -0.52 -2.04
C LEU A 86 3.25 0.26 -0.73
N VAL A 87 2.17 0.78 -0.13
CA VAL A 87 2.27 1.75 0.97
C VAL A 87 2.80 1.13 2.26
N ASP A 88 2.39 -0.10 2.57
CA ASP A 88 2.79 -0.80 3.79
C ASP A 88 4.30 -1.11 3.85
N PRO A 89 4.90 -1.81 2.87
CA PRO A 89 6.33 -2.08 2.90
C PRO A 89 7.16 -0.80 2.78
N MET A 90 6.68 0.22 2.07
CA MET A 90 7.33 1.52 2.04
C MET A 90 7.40 2.16 3.43
N LEU A 91 6.29 2.16 4.18
CA LEU A 91 6.27 2.74 5.53
C LEU A 91 7.16 1.96 6.52
N VAL A 92 7.20 0.64 6.40
CA VAL A 92 8.11 -0.20 7.19
C VAL A 92 9.56 0.17 6.88
N ASN A 93 9.94 0.22 5.61
CA ASN A 93 11.29 0.60 5.22
C ASN A 93 11.62 2.05 5.61
N ALA A 94 10.66 2.96 5.54
CA ALA A 94 10.86 4.34 5.97
C ALA A 94 11.16 4.43 7.46
N ARG A 95 10.51 3.62 8.28
CA ARG A 95 10.83 3.53 9.72
C ARG A 95 12.26 3.05 9.95
N GLU A 96 12.72 2.05 9.20
CA GLU A 96 14.11 1.60 9.29
C GLU A 96 15.10 2.69 8.86
N ASN A 97 14.75 3.50 7.85
CA ASN A 97 15.59 4.63 7.42
C ASN A 97 15.56 5.80 8.40
N LEU A 98 14.45 6.03 9.10
CA LEU A 98 14.40 6.94 10.24
C LEU A 98 15.42 6.51 11.30
N ASP A 99 15.45 5.23 11.68
CA ASP A 99 16.42 4.71 12.67
C ASP A 99 17.88 4.95 12.23
N LEU A 100 18.18 4.84 10.93
CA LEU A 100 19.51 5.11 10.37
C LEU A 100 19.86 6.61 10.32
N ARG A 101 18.85 7.47 10.17
CA ARG A 101 19.02 8.92 10.10
C ARG A 101 19.26 9.54 11.47
N LEU A 102 18.70 8.96 12.53
CA LEU A 102 18.80 9.48 13.89
C LEU A 102 20.23 9.37 14.43
N SER A 103 20.65 10.39 15.17
CA SER A 103 21.88 10.29 15.96
C SER A 103 21.65 9.40 17.19
N PHE A 104 22.69 8.71 17.64
CA PHE A 104 22.61 7.83 18.82
C PHE A 104 22.18 8.59 20.10
N ASP A 105 22.56 9.86 20.20
CA ASP A 105 22.24 10.73 21.34
C ASP A 105 20.96 11.57 21.10
N CYS A 106 20.13 11.22 20.12
CA CYS A 106 18.88 11.92 19.85
C CYS A 106 17.91 11.72 21.03
N ILE A 107 17.59 12.82 21.72
CA ILE A 107 16.63 12.87 22.82
C ILE A 107 15.32 13.58 22.44
N ASP A 108 15.25 14.15 21.23
CA ASP A 108 14.06 14.84 20.76
C ASP A 108 13.00 13.82 20.36
N THR A 109 11.99 13.66 21.22
CA THR A 109 10.86 12.77 20.99
C THR A 109 10.10 13.07 19.71
N ASP A 110 10.07 14.34 19.29
CA ASP A 110 9.40 14.72 18.05
C ASP A 110 10.15 14.15 16.84
N GLU A 111 11.48 14.27 16.85
CA GLU A 111 12.34 13.74 15.80
C GLU A 111 12.33 12.21 15.75
N LEU A 112 12.37 11.54 16.91
CA LEU A 112 12.31 10.08 17.04
C LEU A 112 11.03 9.46 16.44
N LEU A 113 9.96 10.24 16.33
CA LEU A 113 8.65 9.76 15.88
C LEU A 113 8.24 10.32 14.51
N THR A 114 9.07 11.15 13.86
CA THR A 114 8.72 11.82 12.60
C THR A 114 9.40 11.17 11.40
N LEU A 115 8.58 10.53 10.56
CA LEU A 115 8.97 10.11 9.22
C LEU A 115 9.01 11.31 8.27
N ARG A 116 10.16 11.53 7.65
CA ARG A 116 10.42 12.59 6.66
C ARG A 116 10.40 12.04 5.24
N LEU A 117 10.42 12.95 4.26
CA LEU A 117 10.37 12.59 2.85
C LEU A 117 11.56 11.69 2.46
N GLU A 118 12.75 12.00 2.95
CA GLU A 118 13.98 11.22 2.69
C GLU A 118 13.88 9.77 3.16
N ASP A 119 13.20 9.51 4.29
CA ASP A 119 12.98 8.16 4.79
C ASP A 119 12.06 7.36 3.85
N LEU A 120 11.01 8.01 3.35
CA LEU A 120 10.05 7.41 2.41
C LEU A 120 10.70 7.13 1.05
N GLU A 121 11.50 8.07 0.55
CA GLU A 121 12.23 7.93 -0.72
C GLU A 121 13.25 6.78 -0.64
N ALA A 122 14.05 6.73 0.43
CA ALA A 122 14.99 5.64 0.67
C ALA A 122 14.26 4.29 0.79
N GLY A 123 13.11 4.27 1.49
CA GLY A 123 12.28 3.07 1.62
C GLY A 123 11.71 2.55 0.30
N LEU A 124 11.40 3.43 -0.66
CA LEU A 124 10.93 3.07 -2.01
C LEU A 124 12.04 2.51 -2.90
N VAL A 125 13.26 3.03 -2.78
CA VAL A 125 14.42 2.54 -3.55
C VAL A 125 14.68 1.06 -3.26
N LEU A 126 14.53 0.65 -1.99
CA LEU A 126 14.69 -0.75 -1.57
C LEU A 126 13.65 -1.69 -2.20
N LEU A 127 12.47 -1.20 -2.57
CA LEU A 127 11.41 -1.99 -3.21
C LEU A 127 11.56 -2.11 -4.72
N SER A 128 12.53 -1.41 -5.29
CA SER A 128 12.75 -1.33 -6.75
C SER A 128 13.89 -2.23 -7.24
N GLN A 129 14.61 -2.87 -6.30
CA GLN A 129 15.70 -3.83 -6.53
C GLN A 129 15.14 -5.25 -6.65
#